data_AF-A0A945UHM9-F1
#
_entry.id   AF-A0A945UHM9-F1
#
_cell.length_a   1.000
_cell.length_b   1.000
_cell.length_c   1.000
_cell.angle_alpha   90.00
_cell.angle_beta   90.00
_cell.angle_gamma   90.00
#
_symmetry.space_group_name_H-M   'P 1'
#
loop_
_entity.id
_entity.type
_entity.pdbx_description
1 polymer ?
#
loop_
_entity_poly.entity_id
_entity_poly.type
_entity_poly.pdbx_seq_one_letter_code
_entity_poly.pdbx_strand_id
1 'polypeptide(L)'
;IRYGVDGSVRYEARPSAAEDEREEVPQKQLPGTTDPFSALYQAILHRPKGATCDSRLAVFDGRRRFDILLEDLVGGAVAGPLYTGPARLCRARRKMIAGASRRTWLPQFARPTGIDIWLAPVQAGLPDLPVRMHADLGIADLVVDLVSIGGRKFPPGKTPPGTTPEKGSSAGGNHVDSQTQQ
;
A
#
# COMPACT_ATOMS: atom_id res chain seq x y z
N ILE A 1 -10.53 7.63 -17.29
CA ILE A 1 -9.29 7.82 -18.08
C ILE A 1 -9.13 6.61 -18.99
N ARG A 2 -8.70 6.80 -20.23
CA ARG A 2 -8.42 5.74 -21.19
C ARG A 2 -6.97 5.92 -21.67
N TYR A 3 -6.19 4.86 -21.54
CA TYR A 3 -4.80 4.80 -22.00
C TYR A 3 -4.76 4.03 -23.33
N GLY A 4 -4.14 4.62 -24.35
CA GLY A 4 -3.91 4.02 -25.66
C GLY A 4 -2.61 3.20 -25.68
N VAL A 5 -2.54 2.21 -26.57
CA VAL A 5 -1.33 1.38 -26.78
C VAL A 5 -0.15 2.20 -27.32
N ASP A 6 -0.44 3.33 -27.96
CA ASP A 6 0.52 4.32 -28.44
C ASP A 6 0.99 5.29 -27.32
N GLY A 7 0.55 5.07 -26.08
CA GLY A 7 0.83 5.94 -24.95
C GLY A 7 -0.05 7.19 -24.90
N SER A 8 -1.02 7.35 -25.81
CA SER A 8 -1.97 8.46 -25.76
C SER A 8 -2.91 8.34 -24.55
N VAL A 9 -3.36 9.47 -24.02
CA VAL A 9 -4.28 9.51 -22.86
C VAL A 9 -5.50 10.33 -23.21
N ARG A 10 -6.68 9.74 -23.03
CA ARG A 10 -7.97 10.44 -23.15
C ARG A 10 -8.68 10.40 -21.81
N TYR A 11 -9.18 11.53 -21.33
CA TYR A 11 -9.87 11.60 -20.06
C TYR A 11 -10.95 12.68 -20.06
N GLU A 12 -11.90 12.52 -19.17
CA GLU A 12 -12.87 13.54 -18.80
C GLU A 12 -12.82 13.63 -17.27
N ALA A 13 -12.70 14.84 -16.74
CA ALA A 13 -12.69 15.11 -15.31
C ALA A 13 -13.91 15.96 -14.96
N ARG A 14 -14.71 15.47 -14.01
CA ARG A 14 -15.84 16.22 -13.42
C ARG A 14 -15.66 16.29 -11.90
N PRO A 15 -15.59 17.47 -11.27
CA PRO A 15 -15.57 18.79 -11.91
C PRO A 15 -14.30 19.01 -12.76
N SER A 16 -14.37 19.93 -13.73
CA SER A 16 -13.23 20.36 -14.53
C SER A 16 -12.14 20.97 -13.64
N ALA A 17 -10.94 21.16 -14.19
CA ALA A 17 -9.85 21.76 -13.43
C ALA A 17 -10.18 23.19 -12.98
N ALA A 18 -10.82 23.99 -13.83
CA ALA A 18 -11.25 25.34 -13.50
C ALA A 18 -12.29 25.34 -12.36
N GLU A 19 -13.30 24.47 -12.44
CA GLU A 19 -14.32 24.32 -11.39
C GLU A 19 -13.74 23.77 -10.06
N ASP A 20 -12.65 23.02 -10.12
CA ASP A 20 -11.89 22.56 -8.93
C ASP A 20 -10.84 23.56 -8.44
N GLU A 21 -10.75 24.75 -9.05
CA GLU A 21 -9.71 25.75 -8.79
C GLU A 21 -8.30 25.13 -8.86
N ARG A 22 -8.03 24.40 -9.94
CA ARG A 22 -6.79 23.68 -10.17
C ARG A 22 -6.12 24.16 -11.46
N GLU A 23 -4.81 24.08 -11.49
CA GLU A 23 -4.07 24.15 -12.76
C GLU A 23 -4.47 22.99 -13.68
N GLU A 24 -4.60 23.24 -14.98
CA GLU A 24 -4.75 22.15 -15.95
C GLU A 24 -3.42 21.43 -16.18
N VAL A 25 -3.46 20.12 -16.35
CA VAL A 25 -2.27 19.35 -16.75
C VAL A 25 -2.03 19.59 -18.25
N PRO A 26 -0.85 20.10 -18.66
CA PRO A 26 -0.57 20.33 -20.06
C PRO A 26 -0.65 19.03 -20.89
N GLN A 27 -1.32 19.06 -22.04
CA GLN A 27 -1.51 17.89 -22.91
C GLN A 27 -0.21 17.17 -23.26
N LYS A 28 0.89 17.92 -23.45
CA LYS A 28 2.23 17.37 -23.71
C LYS A 28 2.83 16.52 -22.58
N GLN A 29 2.28 16.58 -21.37
CA GLN A 29 2.76 15.82 -20.20
C GLN A 29 1.98 14.52 -19.95
N LEU A 30 0.92 14.27 -20.71
CA LEU A 30 0.05 13.11 -20.55
C LEU A 30 0.60 11.83 -21.23
N PRO A 31 1.22 11.89 -22.43
CA PRO A 31 1.70 10.69 -23.09
C PRO A 31 2.68 9.88 -22.23
N GLY A 32 2.51 8.55 -22.23
CA GLY A 32 3.36 7.63 -21.47
C GLY A 32 3.13 7.63 -19.95
N THR A 33 2.11 8.33 -19.46
CA THR A 33 1.69 8.22 -18.06
C THR A 33 0.84 6.99 -17.82
N THR A 34 0.75 6.58 -16.56
CA THR A 34 -0.09 5.47 -16.11
C THR A 34 -0.90 5.90 -14.89
N ASP A 35 -2.03 5.28 -14.59
CA ASP A 35 -2.77 5.60 -13.35
C ASP A 35 -2.03 5.07 -12.11
N PRO A 36 -2.30 5.60 -10.89
CA PRO A 36 -1.54 5.24 -9.69
C PRO A 36 -1.53 3.74 -9.36
N PHE A 37 -2.64 3.04 -9.61
CA PHE A 37 -2.75 1.61 -9.30
C PHE A 37 -2.00 0.77 -10.34
N SER A 38 -2.15 1.10 -11.62
CA SER A 38 -1.39 0.44 -12.68
C SER A 38 0.12 0.70 -12.54
N ALA A 39 0.54 1.88 -12.09
CA ALA A 39 1.94 2.19 -11.81
C ALA A 39 2.47 1.34 -10.64
N LEU A 40 1.70 1.22 -9.55
CA LEU A 40 2.03 0.33 -8.44
C LEU A 40 2.17 -1.13 -8.91
N TYR A 41 1.23 -1.59 -9.74
CA TYR A 41 1.26 -2.93 -10.34
C TYR A 41 2.54 -3.15 -11.16
N GLN A 42 2.91 -2.22 -12.03
CA GLN A 42 4.16 -2.28 -12.80
C GLN A 42 5.39 -2.33 -11.90
N ALA A 43 5.44 -1.47 -10.88
CA ALA A 43 6.59 -1.37 -10.00
C ALA A 43 6.78 -2.58 -9.07
N ILE A 44 5.71 -3.30 -8.75
CA ILE A 44 5.79 -4.45 -7.85
C ILE A 44 5.84 -5.76 -8.65
N LEU A 45 4.93 -5.95 -9.60
CA LEU A 45 4.62 -7.26 -10.17
C LEU A 45 5.35 -7.56 -11.49
N HIS A 46 5.88 -6.54 -12.16
CA HIS A 46 6.71 -6.73 -13.36
C HIS A 46 8.21 -6.74 -13.07
N ARG A 47 8.61 -6.79 -11.79
CA ARG A 47 10.03 -6.84 -11.43
C ARG A 47 10.56 -8.27 -11.37
N PRO A 48 11.80 -8.51 -11.84
CA PRO A 48 12.50 -9.74 -11.57
C PRO A 48 12.64 -9.98 -10.06
N LYS A 49 12.56 -11.25 -9.65
CA LYS A 49 12.83 -11.64 -8.26
C LYS A 49 14.22 -11.15 -7.84
N GLY A 50 14.32 -10.56 -6.65
CA GLY A 50 15.60 -10.09 -6.11
C GLY A 50 16.11 -8.75 -6.65
N ALA A 51 15.47 -8.13 -7.65
CA ALA A 51 15.86 -6.79 -8.13
C ALA A 51 15.53 -5.67 -7.11
N THR A 52 16.34 -4.60 -7.04
CA THR A 52 16.01 -3.41 -6.22
C THR A 52 14.70 -2.77 -6.69
N CYS A 53 14.06 -1.94 -5.84
CA CYS A 53 12.84 -1.24 -6.22
C CYS A 53 13.03 0.16 -6.78
N ASP A 54 14.28 0.58 -7.00
CA ASP A 54 14.60 1.90 -7.53
C ASP A 54 13.92 2.11 -8.88
N SER A 55 12.99 3.05 -8.92
CA SER A 55 12.26 3.36 -10.15
C SER A 55 11.56 4.71 -10.09
N ARG A 56 11.25 5.23 -11.27
CA ARG A 56 10.52 6.48 -11.45
C ARG A 56 9.34 6.22 -12.38
N LEU A 57 8.13 6.43 -11.88
CA LEU A 57 6.90 6.15 -12.60
C LEU A 57 6.18 7.45 -12.91
N ALA A 58 5.90 7.68 -14.19
CA ALA A 58 5.11 8.82 -14.64
C ALA A 58 3.62 8.55 -14.40
N VAL A 59 3.00 9.27 -13.47
CA VAL A 59 1.61 8.99 -13.07
C VAL A 59 0.66 10.13 -13.39
N PHE A 60 -0.50 9.80 -13.96
CA PHE A 60 -1.63 10.71 -14.13
C PHE A 60 -2.88 10.11 -13.48
N ASP A 61 -3.46 10.83 -12.52
CA ASP A 61 -4.66 10.37 -11.78
C ASP A 61 -5.98 10.92 -12.33
N GLY A 62 -5.96 11.56 -13.50
CA GLY A 62 -7.11 12.24 -14.10
C GLY A 62 -7.20 13.72 -13.76
N ARG A 63 -6.44 14.18 -12.77
CA ARG A 63 -6.42 15.58 -12.33
C ARG A 63 -5.01 16.15 -12.18
N ARG A 64 -4.04 15.29 -11.93
CA ARG A 64 -2.67 15.64 -11.56
C ARG A 64 -1.67 14.75 -12.26
N ARG A 65 -0.59 15.35 -12.73
CA ARG A 65 0.61 14.66 -13.21
C ARG A 65 1.68 14.72 -12.15
N PHE A 66 2.11 13.56 -11.62
CA PHE A 66 3.19 13.46 -10.64
C PHE A 66 4.04 12.23 -10.89
N ASP A 67 5.28 12.25 -10.44
CA ASP A 67 6.09 11.04 -10.43
C ASP A 67 5.94 10.33 -9.09
N ILE A 68 5.93 9.00 -9.14
CA ILE A 68 6.27 8.18 -7.98
C ILE A 68 7.75 7.84 -8.11
N LEU A 69 8.51 8.16 -7.07
CA LEU A 69 9.91 7.80 -6.90
C LEU A 69 9.95 6.67 -5.89
N LEU A 70 10.46 5.51 -6.30
CA LEU A 70 10.70 4.38 -5.42
C LEU A 70 12.19 4.31 -5.13
N GLU A 71 12.51 4.17 -3.85
CA GLU A 71 13.88 4.07 -3.33
C GLU A 71 13.99 2.75 -2.57
N ASP A 72 14.99 1.92 -2.90
CA ASP A 72 15.35 0.73 -2.13
C ASP A 72 16.02 1.17 -0.83
N LEU A 73 15.49 0.71 0.29
CA LEU A 73 16.02 0.99 1.63
C LEU A 73 16.60 -0.28 2.24
N VAL A 74 17.39 -0.11 3.29
CA VAL A 74 17.85 -1.23 4.11
C VAL A 74 16.62 -1.97 4.63
N GLY A 75 16.50 -3.23 4.24
CA GLY A 75 15.39 -4.10 4.63
C GLY A 75 15.39 -4.44 6.12
N GLY A 76 14.32 -5.12 6.55
CA GLY A 76 14.16 -5.57 7.92
C GLY A 76 13.12 -6.69 8.01
N ALA A 77 13.00 -7.29 9.19
CA ALA A 77 11.93 -8.26 9.43
C ALA A 77 10.59 -7.53 9.61
N VAL A 78 9.53 -8.08 9.01
CA VAL A 78 8.15 -7.66 9.24
C VAL A 78 7.39 -8.79 9.91
N ALA A 79 6.46 -8.45 10.79
CA ALA A 79 5.53 -9.38 11.41
C ALA A 79 4.10 -8.96 11.04
N GLY A 80 3.48 -9.73 10.15
CA GLY A 80 2.11 -9.54 9.69
C GLY A 80 1.32 -10.86 9.70
N PRO A 81 0.00 -10.80 9.46
CA PRO A 81 -0.89 -11.96 9.60
C PRO A 81 -0.56 -13.13 8.67
N LEU A 82 -0.21 -12.86 7.41
CA LEU A 82 0.15 -13.90 6.44
C LEU A 82 1.66 -14.20 6.41
N TYR A 83 2.49 -13.17 6.65
CA TYR A 83 3.93 -13.26 6.47
C TYR A 83 4.66 -12.67 7.67
N THR A 84 5.58 -13.45 8.23
CA THR A 84 6.54 -12.99 9.24
C THR A 84 7.93 -13.41 8.79
N GLY A 85 8.85 -12.46 8.65
CA GLY A 85 10.21 -12.74 8.19
C GLY A 85 10.89 -11.55 7.51
N PRO A 86 12.09 -11.78 6.93
CA PRO A 86 12.83 -10.75 6.21
C PRO A 86 12.06 -10.23 5.00
N ALA A 87 12.01 -8.91 4.83
CA ALA A 87 11.41 -8.28 3.67
C ALA A 87 12.30 -7.15 3.14
N ARG A 88 12.28 -6.96 1.81
CA ARG A 88 12.86 -5.78 1.18
C ARG A 88 11.98 -4.58 1.48
N LEU A 89 12.57 -3.47 1.91
CA LEU A 89 11.86 -2.24 2.19
C LEU A 89 12.04 -1.24 1.06
N CYS A 90 10.93 -0.74 0.54
CA CYS A 90 10.89 0.28 -0.49
C CYS A 90 10.15 1.50 0.03
N ARG A 91 10.64 2.71 -0.27
CA ARG A 91 9.93 3.95 0.03
C ARG A 91 9.44 4.60 -1.25
N ALA A 92 8.12 4.77 -1.36
CA ALA A 92 7.47 5.51 -2.43
C ALA A 92 7.26 6.97 -2.04
N ARG A 93 7.80 7.92 -2.81
CA ARG A 93 7.57 9.35 -2.65
C ARG A 93 6.90 9.95 -3.88
N ARG A 94 6.02 10.92 -3.68
CA ARG A 94 5.33 11.61 -4.77
C ARG A 94 6.01 12.95 -5.06
N LYS A 95 6.42 13.17 -6.31
CA LYS A 95 6.88 14.47 -6.83
C LYS A 95 5.83 15.08 -7.74
N MET A 96 5.21 16.18 -7.31
CA MET A 96 4.20 16.89 -8.10
C MET A 96 4.83 17.54 -9.34
N ILE A 97 4.23 17.38 -10.53
CA ILE A 97 4.71 17.99 -11.79
C ILE A 97 3.71 19.01 -12.35
N ALA A 98 2.42 18.69 -12.41
CA ALA A 98 1.37 19.62 -12.85
C ALA A 98 0.00 19.27 -12.28
N GLY A 99 -0.91 20.25 -12.28
CA GLY A 99 -2.26 20.07 -11.75
C GLY A 99 -2.37 20.43 -10.28
N ALA A 100 -1.56 21.37 -9.81
CA ALA A 100 -1.62 21.82 -8.42
C ALA A 100 -2.97 22.50 -8.10
N SER A 101 -3.49 22.25 -6.90
CA SER A 101 -4.67 22.96 -6.38
C SER A 101 -4.27 24.41 -6.08
N ARG A 102 -5.12 25.37 -6.46
CA ARG A 102 -4.96 26.80 -6.14
C ARG A 102 -5.64 27.18 -4.83
N ARG A 103 -6.51 26.31 -4.30
CA ARG A 103 -7.15 26.50 -2.99
C ARG A 103 -6.10 26.59 -1.89
N THR A 104 -6.12 27.71 -1.16
CA THR A 104 -5.20 28.03 -0.07
C THR A 104 -5.62 27.42 1.27
N TRP A 105 -6.89 27.04 1.41
CA TRP A 105 -7.50 26.61 2.69
C TRP A 105 -7.12 25.19 3.14
N LEU A 106 -6.72 24.28 2.24
CA LEU A 106 -6.27 22.96 2.67
C LEU A 106 -4.96 23.14 3.45
N PRO A 107 -4.98 23.03 4.79
CA PRO A 107 -3.77 23.14 5.57
C PRO A 107 -2.80 22.08 5.07
N GLN A 108 -1.53 22.32 5.30
CA GLN A 108 -0.46 21.34 5.24
C GLN A 108 -0.70 20.23 6.30
N PHE A 109 -1.86 19.57 6.33
CA PHE A 109 -1.96 18.21 6.86
C PHE A 109 -0.80 17.48 6.20
N ALA A 110 0.12 17.01 7.05
CA ALA A 110 1.42 16.51 6.62
C ALA A 110 1.15 15.54 5.47
N ARG A 111 1.47 15.98 4.25
CA ARG A 111 1.37 15.08 3.10
C ARG A 111 2.31 13.93 3.46
N PRO A 112 1.86 12.67 3.37
CA PRO A 112 2.71 11.55 3.75
C PRO A 112 4.08 11.73 3.12
N THR A 113 5.12 11.72 3.96
CA THR A 113 6.50 11.96 3.51
C THR A 113 6.96 10.86 2.54
N GLY A 114 6.29 9.71 2.62
CA GLY A 114 6.30 8.62 1.67
C GLY A 114 5.34 7.51 2.11
N ILE A 115 5.34 6.42 1.36
CA ILE A 115 4.72 5.14 1.74
C ILE A 115 5.84 4.11 1.78
N ASP A 116 5.99 3.45 2.92
CA ASP A 116 6.90 2.33 3.08
C ASP A 116 6.19 1.04 2.65
N ILE A 117 6.87 0.22 1.85
CA ILE A 117 6.34 -1.00 1.23
C ILE A 117 7.34 -2.12 1.49
N TRP A 118 6.91 -3.13 2.24
CA TRP A 118 7.68 -4.33 2.50
C TRP A 118 7.31 -5.41 1.49
N LEU A 119 8.31 -5.91 0.75
CA LEU A 119 8.16 -6.92 -0.29
C LEU A 119 8.82 -8.23 0.15
N ALA A 120 8.11 -9.34 -0.02
CA ALA A 120 8.63 -10.64 0.36
C ALA A 120 8.16 -11.78 -0.56
N PRO A 121 8.95 -12.88 -0.67
CA PRO A 121 8.59 -14.05 -1.45
C PRO A 121 7.58 -14.91 -0.67
N VAL A 122 6.29 -14.63 -0.86
CA VAL A 122 5.20 -15.29 -0.13
C VAL A 122 4.86 -16.69 -0.67
N GLN A 123 5.11 -16.95 -1.95
CA GLN A 123 4.80 -18.23 -2.59
C GLN A 123 5.72 -18.48 -3.79
N ALA A 124 6.09 -19.73 -4.02
CA ALA A 124 6.77 -20.14 -5.25
C ALA A 124 5.91 -19.80 -6.50
N GLY A 125 6.57 -19.38 -7.57
CA GLY A 125 5.90 -18.97 -8.82
C GLY A 125 5.33 -17.55 -8.84
N LEU A 126 5.22 -16.86 -7.70
CA LEU A 126 4.82 -15.44 -7.65
C LEU A 126 6.03 -14.51 -7.55
N PRO A 127 5.94 -13.26 -8.05
CA PRO A 127 6.92 -12.21 -7.71
C PRO A 127 6.85 -11.89 -6.21
N ASP A 128 7.84 -11.13 -5.71
CA ASP A 128 7.81 -10.63 -4.35
C ASP A 128 6.59 -9.72 -4.17
N LEU A 129 5.72 -10.03 -3.19
CA LEU A 129 4.47 -9.32 -2.99
C LEU A 129 4.58 -8.32 -1.82
N PRO A 130 3.79 -7.23 -1.84
CA PRO A 130 3.68 -6.32 -0.72
C PRO A 130 3.00 -7.04 0.44
N VAL A 131 3.78 -7.37 1.47
CA VAL A 131 3.31 -8.03 2.69
C VAL A 131 2.84 -7.02 3.74
N ARG A 132 3.39 -5.80 3.69
CA ARG A 132 2.95 -4.65 4.49
C ARG A 132 3.14 -3.35 3.71
N MET A 133 2.27 -2.39 3.93
CA MET A 133 2.47 -0.98 3.59
C MET A 133 2.18 -0.10 4.80
N HIS A 134 2.94 0.98 4.94
CA HIS A 134 2.78 1.95 6.02
C HIS A 134 2.89 3.37 5.48
N ALA A 135 1.99 4.26 5.89
CA ALA A 135 2.08 5.68 5.61
C ALA A 135 1.59 6.50 6.81
N ASP A 136 2.44 7.42 7.27
CA ASP A 136 2.08 8.43 8.25
C ASP A 136 1.26 9.54 7.55
N LEU A 137 0.00 9.70 7.95
CA LEU A 137 -0.91 10.72 7.43
C LEU A 137 -0.92 12.00 8.29
N GLY A 138 0.00 12.11 9.25
CA GLY A 138 0.15 13.19 10.22
C GLY A 138 -0.82 13.09 11.41
N ILE A 139 -2.05 12.65 11.17
CA ILE A 139 -3.08 12.46 12.22
C ILE A 139 -3.39 11.00 12.51
N ALA A 140 -2.93 10.09 11.65
CA ALA A 140 -3.17 8.66 11.73
C ALA A 140 -2.14 7.92 10.88
N ASP A 141 -1.85 6.67 11.27
CA ASP A 141 -1.09 5.76 10.43
C ASP A 141 -2.03 4.92 9.56
N LEU A 142 -1.73 4.85 8.26
CA LEU A 142 -2.31 3.87 7.36
C LEU A 142 -1.41 2.65 7.34
N VAL A 143 -1.88 1.53 7.89
CA VAL A 143 -1.22 0.21 7.78
C VAL A 143 -2.07 -0.70 6.90
N VAL A 144 -1.43 -1.33 5.92
CA VAL A 144 -2.06 -2.33 5.05
C VAL A 144 -1.25 -3.61 5.13
N ASP A 145 -1.85 -4.69 5.61
CA ASP A 145 -1.22 -6.01 5.68
C ASP A 145 -1.80 -6.97 4.66
N LEU A 146 -0.93 -7.80 4.08
CA LEU A 146 -1.37 -8.94 3.29
C LEU A 146 -1.91 -10.02 4.23
N VAL A 147 -3.15 -10.44 3.97
CA VAL A 147 -3.88 -11.41 4.82
C VAL A 147 -4.18 -12.73 4.13
N SER A 148 -4.16 -12.77 2.79
CA SER A 148 -4.46 -13.98 2.01
C SER A 148 -4.06 -13.82 0.54
N ILE A 149 -3.75 -14.93 -0.13
CA ILE A 149 -3.51 -15.01 -1.58
C ILE A 149 -4.58 -15.93 -2.18
N GLY A 150 -5.12 -15.59 -3.37
CA GLY A 150 -6.21 -16.36 -3.99
C GLY A 150 -7.62 -16.01 -3.47
N GLY A 151 -7.73 -14.92 -2.70
CA GLY A 151 -8.96 -14.46 -2.08
C GLY A 151 -9.27 -15.15 -0.75
N ARG A 152 -10.13 -14.51 0.05
CA ARG A 152 -10.68 -15.15 1.25
C ARG A 152 -12.05 -15.73 0.91
N LYS A 153 -12.30 -17.00 1.24
CA LYS A 153 -13.67 -17.53 1.25
C LYS A 153 -14.55 -16.85 2.30
N PHE A 154 -13.95 -16.19 3.31
CA PHE A 154 -14.65 -15.50 4.40
C PHE A 154 -14.03 -14.12 4.73
N PRO A 155 -14.85 -13.09 5.04
CA PRO A 155 -14.36 -11.80 5.53
C PRO A 155 -13.49 -11.94 6.80
N PRO A 156 -12.60 -10.97 7.08
CA PRO A 156 -11.85 -10.96 8.33
C PRO A 156 -12.82 -10.89 9.50
N GLY A 157 -12.59 -11.72 10.52
CA GLY A 157 -13.47 -11.84 11.69
C GLY A 157 -14.67 -12.79 11.51
N LYS A 158 -14.80 -13.49 10.38
CA LYS A 158 -15.80 -14.55 10.20
C LYS A 158 -15.14 -15.92 10.12
N THR A 159 -15.44 -16.77 11.10
CA THR A 159 -15.03 -18.19 11.11
C THR A 159 -15.90 -18.99 10.12
N PRO A 160 -15.35 -20.00 9.42
CA PRO A 160 -16.14 -20.90 8.59
C PRO A 160 -17.26 -21.57 9.41
N PRO A 161 -18.49 -21.70 8.86
CA PRO A 161 -19.54 -22.46 9.51
C PRO A 161 -19.07 -23.92 9.68
N GLY A 162 -19.05 -24.40 10.93
CA GLY A 162 -18.59 -25.74 11.30
C GLY A 162 -17.27 -25.80 12.06
N THR A 163 -16.56 -24.68 12.28
CA THR A 163 -15.39 -24.66 13.17
C THR A 163 -15.87 -24.35 14.59
N THR A 164 -16.14 -25.38 15.38
CA THR A 164 -16.37 -25.24 16.82
C THR A 164 -15.09 -24.68 17.43
N PRO A 165 -15.13 -23.59 18.23
CA PRO A 165 -13.97 -23.19 18.99
C PRO A 165 -13.64 -24.32 19.97
N GLU A 166 -12.44 -24.88 19.82
CA GLU A 166 -11.91 -25.86 20.75
C GLU A 166 -11.90 -25.20 22.15
N LYS A 167 -12.80 -25.66 23.03
CA LYS A 167 -12.81 -25.24 24.43
C LYS A 167 -11.43 -25.59 24.99
N GLY A 168 -10.67 -24.56 25.36
CA GLY A 168 -9.51 -24.73 26.21
C GLY A 168 -9.90 -25.57 27.42
N SER A 169 -9.34 -26.77 27.50
CA SER A 169 -9.48 -27.66 28.65
C SER A 169 -8.77 -27.01 29.83
N SER A 170 -9.51 -26.30 30.68
CA SER A 170 -9.10 -26.03 32.05
C SER A 170 -9.19 -27.33 32.83
N ALA A 171 -8.05 -27.98 33.07
CA ALA A 171 -7.94 -29.08 34.02
C ALA A 171 -6.66 -28.91 34.84
N GLY A 172 -6.82 -28.92 36.17
CA GLY A 172 -5.73 -29.11 37.11
C GLY A 172 -5.49 -27.93 38.04
N GLY A 173 -6.37 -27.75 39.02
CA GLY A 173 -6.03 -26.99 40.22
C GLY A 173 -4.99 -27.74 41.06
N ASN A 174 -4.11 -26.99 41.73
CA ASN A 174 -3.44 -27.46 42.93
C ASN A 174 -3.71 -26.50 44.07
N HIS A 175 -4.38 -27.07 45.07
CA HIS A 175 -4.64 -26.57 46.40
C HIS A 175 -3.30 -26.31 47.10
N VAL A 176 -3.09 -25.10 47.63
CA VAL A 176 -2.06 -24.86 48.65
C VAL A 176 -2.80 -24.55 49.93
N ASP A 177 -2.81 -25.53 50.82
CA ASP A 177 -3.28 -25.40 52.20
C ASP A 177 -2.47 -24.32 52.91
N SER A 178 -3.19 -23.35 53.46
CA SER A 178 -2.66 -22.39 54.42
C SER A 178 -2.95 -22.94 55.80
N GLN A 179 -1.96 -23.60 56.42
CA GLN A 179 -1.94 -23.81 57.87
C GLN A 179 -0.80 -23.02 58.51
N THR A 180 -1.22 -22.25 59.51
CA THR A 180 -0.47 -21.34 60.37
C THR A 180 0.33 -22.10 61.45
N GLN A 181 1.36 -21.42 61.97
CA GLN A 181 2.04 -21.53 63.28
C GLN A 181 3.45 -22.15 63.28
N GLN A 182 4.47 -21.31 63.50
CA GLN A 182 4.99 -20.95 64.83
C GLN A 182 5.82 -19.66 64.75
#